data_AF-A0A9N9IL22-F1
#
_entry.id   AF-A0A9N9IL22-F1
#
_cell.length_a   1.000
_cell.length_b   1.000
_cell.length_c   1.000
_cell.angle_alpha   90.00
_cell.angle_beta   90.00
_cell.angle_gamma   90.00
#
_symmetry.space_group_name_H-M   'P 1'
#
loop_
_entity.id
_entity.type
_entity.pdbx_description
1 polymer ?
#
loop_
_entity_poly.entity_id
_entity_poly.type
_entity_poly.pdbx_seq_one_letter_code
_entity_poly.pdbx_strand_id
1 'polypeptide(L)'
;DEDLQNKALYHLQSILCRNGKNLTDFPHMPTPTINLTAFCDNYLIQEEQQYDMLTFARQADTPDVTAQQDFANWLLQLGEGRIPMVKKGENIIKLPIDIVLPSQDIQDLINFVYADLAALHNNFDYLVNRGILAPRNDD
;
A
#
# COMPACT_ATOMS: atom_id res chain seq x y z
N ASP A 1 13.79 -39.55 -0.52
CA ASP A 1 12.56 -39.33 -1.29
C ASP A 1 12.61 -37.98 -1.96
N GLU A 2 12.91 -38.00 -3.26
CA GLU A 2 13.01 -36.79 -4.10
C GLU A 2 11.67 -36.04 -4.18
N ASP A 3 10.55 -36.77 -4.18
CA ASP A 3 9.20 -36.20 -4.16
C ASP A 3 8.89 -35.42 -2.87
N LEU A 4 9.34 -35.92 -1.72
CA LEU A 4 9.15 -35.25 -0.44
C LEU A 4 9.99 -33.96 -0.38
N GLN A 5 11.21 -34.02 -0.89
CA GLN A 5 12.10 -32.87 -1.00
C GLN A 5 11.51 -31.81 -1.94
N ASN A 6 11.01 -32.20 -3.12
CA ASN A 6 10.40 -31.28 -4.08
C ASN A 6 9.13 -30.62 -3.50
N LYS A 7 8.28 -31.37 -2.78
CA LYS A 7 7.12 -30.79 -2.07
C LYS A 7 7.54 -29.80 -0.99
N ALA A 8 8.54 -30.15 -0.18
CA ALA A 8 9.06 -29.27 0.86
C ALA A 8 9.63 -27.96 0.27
N LEU A 9 10.38 -28.06 -0.83
CA LEU A 9 10.94 -26.91 -1.53
C LEU A 9 9.86 -26.03 -2.16
N TYR A 10 8.80 -26.62 -2.73
CA TYR A 10 7.64 -25.86 -3.22
C TYR A 10 6.96 -25.05 -2.10
N HIS A 11 6.71 -25.68 -0.95
CA HIS A 11 6.13 -24.98 0.20
C HIS A 11 7.06 -23.88 0.74
N LEU A 12 8.36 -24.13 0.77
CA LEU A 12 9.35 -23.15 1.19
C LEU A 12 9.41 -21.95 0.24
N GLN A 13 9.39 -22.20 -1.08
CA GLN A 13 9.28 -21.15 -2.10
C GLN A 13 8.02 -20.30 -1.89
N SER A 14 6.87 -20.92 -1.59
CA SER A 14 5.62 -20.19 -1.34
C SER A 14 5.72 -19.26 -0.12
N ILE A 15 6.36 -19.70 0.96
CA ILE A 15 6.59 -18.88 2.16
C ILE A 15 7.57 -17.75 1.86
N LEU A 16 8.65 -18.03 1.13
CA LEU A 16 9.66 -17.03 0.77
C LEU A 16 9.06 -15.97 -0.16
N CYS A 17 8.29 -16.36 -1.17
CA CYS A 17 7.66 -15.40 -2.08
C CYS A 17 6.68 -14.47 -1.34
N ARG A 18 5.96 -14.96 -0.33
CA ARG A 18 5.12 -14.10 0.53
C ARG A 18 5.91 -13.03 1.28
N ASN A 19 7.22 -13.22 1.45
CA ASN A 19 8.14 -12.27 2.07
C ASN A 19 9.05 -11.56 1.05
N GLY A 20 8.71 -11.62 -0.25
CA GLY A 20 9.47 -10.96 -1.31
C GLY A 20 10.85 -11.57 -1.57
N LYS A 21 11.07 -12.84 -1.20
CA LYS A 21 12.32 -13.56 -1.44
C LYS A 21 12.09 -14.84 -2.23
N ASN A 22 13.13 -15.33 -2.88
CA ASN A 22 13.13 -16.58 -3.65
C ASN A 22 14.11 -17.59 -3.02
N LEU A 23 13.92 -18.90 -3.27
CA LEU A 23 14.95 -19.90 -2.95
C LEU A 23 16.31 -19.56 -3.58
N THR A 24 16.33 -18.88 -4.74
CA THR A 24 17.56 -18.42 -5.40
C THR A 24 18.33 -17.36 -4.61
N ASP A 25 17.69 -16.66 -3.67
CA ASP A 25 18.36 -15.67 -2.80
C ASP A 25 19.22 -16.33 -1.71
N PHE A 26 19.15 -17.66 -1.59
CA PHE A 26 19.88 -18.46 -0.60
C PHE A 26 20.80 -19.47 -1.31
N PRO A 27 22.05 -19.10 -1.66
CA PRO A 27 22.91 -19.88 -2.56
C PRO A 27 23.32 -21.28 -2.04
N HIS A 28 23.15 -21.57 -0.74
CA HIS A 28 23.40 -22.89 -0.16
C HIS A 28 22.15 -23.76 -0.01
N MET A 29 20.99 -23.27 -0.46
CA MET A 29 19.72 -23.99 -0.39
C MET A 29 19.52 -24.86 -1.64
N PRO A 30 19.08 -26.12 -1.51
CA PRO A 30 18.84 -26.96 -2.67
C PRO A 30 17.70 -26.40 -3.53
N THR A 31 17.96 -26.26 -4.84
CA THR A 31 16.95 -25.86 -5.81
C THR A 31 16.15 -27.09 -6.25
N PRO A 32 14.82 -27.02 -6.34
CA PRO A 32 14.02 -28.13 -6.82
C PRO A 32 14.27 -28.40 -8.31
N THR A 33 14.18 -29.67 -8.70
CA THR A 33 14.39 -30.15 -10.08
C THR A 33 13.27 -29.70 -11.02
N ILE A 34 12.11 -29.31 -10.47
CA ILE A 34 10.93 -28.88 -11.21
C ILE A 34 10.97 -27.36 -11.32
N ASN A 35 10.73 -26.81 -12.53
CA ASN A 35 10.63 -25.37 -12.76
C ASN A 35 9.57 -24.76 -11.85
N LEU A 36 9.99 -24.14 -10.75
CA LEU A 36 9.13 -23.34 -9.89
C LEU A 36 8.93 -21.99 -10.55
N THR A 37 7.97 -21.90 -11.47
CA THR A 37 7.51 -20.62 -12.04
C THR A 37 6.67 -19.84 -11.03
N ALA A 38 7.04 -19.84 -9.75
CA ALA A 38 6.42 -19.02 -8.74
C ALA A 38 7.06 -17.63 -8.83
N PHE A 39 6.36 -16.71 -9.50
CA PHE A 39 6.68 -15.29 -9.45
C PHE A 39 6.59 -14.83 -7.99
N CYS A 40 7.71 -14.36 -7.45
CA CYS A 40 7.75 -13.75 -6.12
C CYS A 40 7.51 -12.25 -6.29
N ASP A 41 6.25 -11.87 -6.43
CA ASP A 41 5.85 -10.47 -6.44
C ASP A 41 5.45 -10.03 -5.03
N ASN A 42 5.44 -8.72 -4.77
CA ASN A 42 4.91 -8.16 -3.53
C ASN A 42 3.42 -8.48 -3.42
N TYR A 43 3.09 -9.58 -2.73
CA TYR A 43 1.73 -10.08 -2.54
C TYR A 43 0.78 -9.00 -1.99
N LEU A 44 1.27 -8.19 -1.05
CA LEU A 44 0.51 -7.08 -0.50
C LEU A 44 0.18 -6.01 -1.56
N ILE A 45 1.12 -5.69 -2.46
CA ILE A 45 0.85 -4.75 -3.57
C ILE A 45 -0.16 -5.35 -4.55
N GLN A 46 -0.11 -6.67 -4.78
CA GLN A 46 -1.09 -7.35 -5.63
C GLN A 46 -2.48 -7.35 -5.01
N GLU A 47 -2.61 -7.58 -3.69
CA GLU A 47 -3.89 -7.45 -2.98
C GLU A 47 -4.46 -6.03 -3.09
N GLU A 48 -3.62 -5.00 -2.91
CA GLU A 48 -4.03 -3.60 -3.11
C GLU A 48 -4.42 -3.30 -4.57
N GLN A 49 -3.77 -3.91 -5.56
CA GLN A 49 -4.12 -3.74 -6.98
C GLN A 49 -5.41 -4.47 -7.37
N GLN A 50 -5.78 -5.51 -6.63
CA GLN A 50 -7.06 -6.23 -6.78
C GLN A 50 -8.17 -5.64 -5.91
N TYR A 51 -7.92 -4.52 -5.23
CA TYR A 51 -8.89 -3.83 -4.41
C TYR A 51 -10.08 -3.37 -5.26
N ASP A 52 -11.23 -4.00 -5.07
CA ASP A 52 -12.44 -3.70 -5.83
C ASP A 52 -13.05 -2.37 -5.36
N MET A 53 -12.71 -1.29 -6.07
CA MET A 53 -13.35 0.03 -5.93
C MET A 53 -14.89 -0.07 -6.12
N LEU A 54 -15.35 -1.06 -6.91
CA LEU A 54 -16.76 -1.33 -7.16
C LEU A 54 -17.54 -1.79 -5.91
N THR A 55 -16.88 -2.41 -4.92
CA THR A 55 -17.54 -2.82 -3.67
C THR A 55 -17.99 -1.62 -2.83
N PHE A 56 -17.22 -0.52 -2.85
CA PHE A 56 -17.62 0.73 -2.21
C PHE A 56 -18.68 1.48 -3.04
N ALA A 57 -18.56 1.47 -4.37
CA ALA A 57 -19.55 2.09 -5.25
C ALA A 57 -20.95 1.46 -5.14
N ARG A 58 -21.07 0.18 -4.75
CA ARG A 58 -22.38 -0.46 -4.51
C ARG A 58 -23.08 -0.04 -3.23
N GLN A 59 -22.38 0.63 -2.29
CA GLN A 59 -22.97 1.25 -1.11
C GLN A 59 -23.39 2.71 -1.37
N ALA A 60 -23.19 3.20 -2.60
CA ALA A 60 -23.43 4.58 -2.99
C ALA A 60 -24.92 4.87 -3.29
N ASP A 61 -25.73 4.88 -2.24
CA ASP A 61 -26.96 5.68 -2.16
C ASP A 61 -26.81 6.68 -0.99
N THR A 62 -25.70 7.43 -0.98
CA THR A 62 -25.36 8.42 0.05
C THR A 62 -24.70 9.65 -0.58
N PRO A 63 -24.69 10.84 0.08
CA PRO A 63 -24.02 12.08 -0.34
C PRO A 63 -22.51 11.98 -0.69
N ASP A 64 -21.94 10.78 -0.65
CA ASP A 64 -20.54 10.42 -0.87
C ASP A 64 -20.11 10.50 -2.35
N VAL A 65 -21.01 10.26 -3.32
CA VAL A 65 -20.64 10.26 -4.76
C VAL A 65 -20.18 11.64 -5.25
N THR A 66 -20.87 12.71 -4.84
CA THR A 66 -20.52 14.07 -5.25
C THR A 66 -19.18 14.50 -4.67
N ALA A 67 -18.91 14.19 -3.39
CA ALA A 67 -17.63 14.49 -2.76
C ALA A 67 -16.47 13.74 -3.44
N GLN A 68 -16.67 12.48 -3.81
CA GLN A 68 -15.69 11.70 -4.58
C GLN A 68 -15.44 12.31 -5.96
N GLN A 69 -16.48 12.78 -6.65
CA GLN A 69 -16.35 13.45 -7.94
C GLN A 69 -15.63 14.80 -7.84
N ASP A 70 -15.92 15.59 -6.80
CA ASP A 70 -15.25 16.85 -6.54
C ASP A 70 -13.76 16.65 -6.25
N PHE A 71 -13.43 15.63 -5.45
CA PHE A 71 -12.05 15.25 -5.19
C PHE A 71 -11.32 14.76 -6.45
N ALA A 72 -11.99 13.93 -7.27
CA ALA A 72 -11.43 13.47 -8.55
C ALA A 72 -11.16 14.63 -9.53
N ASN A 73 -12.09 15.58 -9.63
CA ASN A 73 -11.92 16.78 -10.44
C ASN A 73 -10.79 17.68 -9.91
N TRP A 74 -10.60 17.74 -8.59
CA TRP A 74 -9.47 18.44 -7.98
C TRP A 74 -8.14 17.77 -8.34
N LEU A 75 -8.04 16.43 -8.25
CA LEU A 75 -6.84 15.69 -8.68
C LEU A 75 -6.52 15.90 -10.16
N LEU A 76 -7.53 15.96 -11.04
CA LEU A 76 -7.32 16.22 -12.46
C LEU A 76 -6.70 17.61 -12.69
N GLN A 77 -7.25 18.64 -12.04
CA GLN A 77 -6.71 20.00 -12.10
C GLN A 77 -5.29 20.08 -11.55
N LEU A 78 -4.95 19.26 -10.54
CA LEU A 78 -3.59 19.16 -10.02
C LEU A 78 -2.64 18.64 -11.11
N GLY A 79 -2.99 17.52 -11.76
CA GLY A 79 -2.18 16.92 -12.82
C GLY A 79 -2.03 17.82 -14.06
N GLU A 80 -3.04 18.65 -14.36
CA GLU A 80 -2.99 19.64 -15.44
C GLU A 80 -2.25 20.93 -15.05
N GLY A 81 -1.79 21.08 -13.80
CA GLY A 81 -1.13 22.30 -13.32
C GLY A 81 -2.06 23.51 -13.22
N ARG A 82 -3.37 23.30 -13.10
CA ARG A 82 -4.40 24.35 -12.99
C ARG A 82 -4.63 24.82 -11.55
N ILE A 83 -4.14 24.07 -10.55
CA ILE A 83 -4.25 24.46 -9.15
C ILE A 83 -3.27 25.60 -8.83
N PRO A 84 -3.75 26.71 -8.24
CA PRO A 84 -2.87 27.81 -7.86
C PRO A 84 -1.88 27.37 -6.77
N MET A 85 -0.60 27.63 -7.03
CA MET A 85 0.46 27.45 -6.04
C MET A 85 0.25 28.44 -4.89
N VAL A 86 0.49 28.00 -3.66
CA VAL A 86 0.40 28.85 -2.46
C VAL A 86 1.40 30.01 -2.57
N LYS A 87 2.56 29.75 -3.17
CA LYS A 87 3.60 30.74 -3.40
C LYS A 87 4.30 30.47 -4.74
N LYS A 88 4.43 31.51 -5.56
CA LYS A 88 5.08 31.42 -6.88
C LYS A 88 6.55 31.02 -6.71
N GLY A 89 6.93 29.88 -7.28
CA GLY A 89 8.28 29.30 -7.19
C GLY A 89 8.46 28.22 -6.12
N GLU A 90 7.44 27.95 -5.30
CA GLU A 90 7.45 26.83 -4.36
C GLU A 90 6.44 25.78 -4.85
N ASN A 91 6.86 24.51 -5.02
CA ASN A 91 6.00 23.40 -5.45
C ASN A 91 5.00 22.99 -4.34
N ILE A 92 4.26 23.97 -3.81
CA ILE A 92 3.34 23.85 -2.69
C ILE A 92 1.94 24.19 -3.19
N ILE A 93 1.04 23.22 -3.06
CA ILE A 93 -0.38 23.33 -3.38
C ILE A 93 -1.19 23.48 -2.09
N LYS A 94 -2.39 24.04 -2.20
CA LYS A 94 -3.36 24.04 -1.11
C LYS A 94 -4.26 22.81 -1.23
N LEU A 95 -4.32 22.01 -0.16
CA LEU A 95 -5.24 20.88 -0.08
C LEU A 95 -6.69 21.38 0.16
N PRO A 96 -7.71 20.66 -0.34
CA PRO A 96 -9.12 20.89 -0.02
C PRO A 96 -9.37 20.83 1.49
N ILE A 97 -10.27 21.68 2.00
CA ILE A 97 -10.50 21.83 3.45
C ILE A 97 -11.06 20.58 4.11
N ASP A 98 -11.84 19.80 3.35
CA ASP A 98 -12.48 18.56 3.73
C ASP A 98 -11.48 17.42 3.99
N ILE A 99 -10.28 17.48 3.42
CA ILE A 99 -9.20 16.51 3.66
C ILE A 99 -8.10 17.04 4.59
N VAL A 100 -8.29 18.24 5.14
CA VAL A 100 -7.34 18.90 6.05
C VAL A 100 -7.86 18.81 7.47
N LEU A 101 -7.00 18.38 8.40
CA LEU A 101 -7.34 18.39 9.82
C LEU A 101 -7.53 19.84 10.30
N PRO A 102 -8.64 20.17 11.00
CA PRO A 102 -8.93 21.53 11.41
C PRO A 102 -7.84 22.19 12.26
N SER A 103 -7.15 21.40 13.09
CA SER A 103 -6.08 21.90 13.96
C SER A 103 -4.80 22.24 13.21
N GLN A 104 -4.59 21.67 12.02
CA GLN A 104 -3.34 21.77 11.25
C GLN A 104 -2.09 21.44 12.08
N ASP A 105 -2.24 20.59 13.09
CA ASP A 105 -1.17 20.17 13.98
C ASP A 105 -0.73 18.73 13.70
N ILE A 106 0.58 18.49 13.77
CA ILE A 106 1.17 17.18 13.47
C ILE A 106 0.82 16.14 14.54
N GLN A 107 0.63 16.51 15.80
CA GLN A 107 0.24 15.57 16.85
C GLN A 107 -1.18 15.06 16.62
N ASP A 108 -2.09 15.95 16.21
CA ASP A 108 -3.44 15.54 15.86
C ASP A 108 -3.46 14.64 14.63
N LEU A 109 -2.59 14.88 13.64
CA LEU A 109 -2.41 13.96 12.52
C LEU A 109 -1.90 12.59 12.96
N ILE A 110 -0.89 12.56 13.83
CA ILE A 110 -0.36 11.32 14.38
C ILE A 110 -1.45 10.57 15.15
N ASN A 111 -2.22 11.26 16.00
CA ASN A 111 -3.29 10.65 16.78
C ASN A 111 -4.46 10.18 15.91
N PHE A 112 -4.76 10.91 14.82
CA PHE A 112 -5.78 10.55 13.85
C PHE A 112 -5.44 9.23 13.14
N VAL A 113 -4.20 9.06 12.68
CA VAL A 113 -3.75 7.84 11.99
C VAL A 113 -3.45 6.72 13.00
N TYR A 114 -2.77 7.06 14.09
CA TYR A 114 -2.24 6.13 15.09
C TYR A 114 -2.80 6.43 16.50
N ALA A 115 -4.08 6.11 16.71
CA ALA A 115 -4.68 6.15 18.04
C ALA A 115 -3.92 5.24 19.02
N ASP A 116 -3.51 5.80 20.17
CA ASP A 116 -2.77 5.10 21.23
C ASP A 116 -1.39 4.54 20.81
N LEU A 117 -0.69 5.24 19.91
CA LEU A 117 0.63 4.84 19.43
C LEU A 117 1.61 4.49 20.57
N ALA A 118 1.59 5.24 21.68
CA ALA A 118 2.46 4.98 22.83
C ALA A 118 2.29 3.55 23.39
N ALA A 119 1.07 3.03 23.41
CA ALA A 119 0.78 1.67 23.88
C ALA A 119 1.02 0.61 22.79
N LEU A 120 0.78 0.96 21.52
CA LEU A 120 0.71 0.00 20.41
C LEU A 120 1.93 0.00 19.48
N HIS A 121 2.96 0.81 19.74
CA HIS A 121 4.14 0.93 18.88
C HIS A 121 4.90 -0.40 18.63
N ASN A 122 4.79 -1.38 19.53
CA ASN A 122 5.40 -2.70 19.36
C ASN A 122 4.48 -3.73 18.69
N ASN A 123 3.23 -3.37 18.40
CA ASN A 123 2.29 -4.25 17.71
C ASN A 123 2.49 -4.11 16.20
N PHE A 124 3.11 -5.12 15.60
CA PHE A 124 3.40 -5.13 14.16
C PHE A 124 2.13 -5.05 13.31
N ASP A 125 1.11 -5.84 13.64
CA ASP A 125 -0.16 -5.84 12.90
C ASP A 125 -0.85 -4.46 12.97
N TYR A 126 -0.76 -3.78 14.12
CA TYR A 126 -1.32 -2.44 14.28
C TYR A 126 -0.69 -1.43 13.32
N LEU A 127 0.64 -1.47 13.18
CA LEU A 127 1.40 -0.58 12.30
C LEU A 127 1.20 -0.94 10.83
N VAL A 128 1.24 -2.23 10.49
CA VAL A 128 1.09 -2.71 9.10
C VAL A 128 -0.26 -2.32 8.54
N ASN A 129 -1.35 -2.52 9.29
CA ASN A 129 -2.71 -2.17 8.85
C ASN A 129 -2.93 -0.64 8.68
N ARG A 130 -1.98 0.20 9.08
CA ARG A 130 -2.03 1.67 8.98
C ARG A 130 -0.94 2.26 8.09
N GLY A 131 -0.04 1.41 7.58
CA GLY A 131 0.99 1.83 6.63
C GLY A 131 0.43 1.93 5.22
N ILE A 132 0.94 2.88 4.45
CA ILE A 132 0.68 2.95 3.00
C ILE A 132 1.79 2.19 2.30
N LEU A 133 1.43 1.18 1.51
CA LEU A 133 2.38 0.45 0.69
C LEU A 133 2.67 1.23 -0.57
N ALA A 134 3.94 1.54 -0.80
CA ALA A 134 4.43 2.11 -2.03
C ALA A 134 5.47 1.17 -2.65
N PRO A 135 5.54 1.05 -3.98
CA PRO A 135 6.65 0.35 -4.62
C PRO A 135 7.97 0.98 -4.17
N ARG A 136 8.99 0.13 -4.01
CA ARG A 136 10.34 0.61 -3.78
C ARG A 136 10.77 1.41 -5.02
N ASN A 137 11.42 2.55 -4.83
CA ASN A 137 12.11 3.19 -5.94
C ASN A 137 13.20 2.21 -6.40
N ASP A 138 13.00 1.57 -7.54
CA ASP A 138 14.07 0.86 -8.23
C ASP A 138 14.94 1.93 -8.92
N ASP A 139 16.26 1.85 -8.73
CA ASP A 139 17.24 2.69 -9.43
C ASP A 139 17.41 2.26 -10.89
#